data_AF-A0A167BHN6-F1
#
_entry.id   AF-A0A167BHN6-F1
#
_cell.length_a   1.000
_cell.length_b   1.000
_cell.length_c   1.000
_cell.angle_alpha   90.00
_cell.angle_beta   90.00
_cell.angle_gamma   90.00
#
_symmetry.space_group_name_H-M   'P 1'
#
loop_
_entity.id
_entity.type
_entity.pdbx_description
1 polymer ?
#
loop_
_entity_poly.entity_id
_entity_poly.type
_entity_poly.pdbx_seq_one_letter_code
_entity_poly.pdbx_strand_id
1 'polypeptide(L)'
;HELEHDLIHLMYFKKNKFMHNLMMMGIYLLRPNVINPWIRRHLHFHHHKNSGSETDLEERGITNGEKWGIKRLLMVGDGMLAVYLRAWQYLTEPGKLYNRGLITKQDVKNVRLIGLVSYSPLGIATHAIWHFFVLFHLANASAWLVGAEIPWPNMVTAQLSWITPLVVVLIAPNMLRTFCLHFISSNMHYYGDNEQGKITEQCQVLNVWWLWPMQAFCFNFGSTHAIHHFVVRDPFYIRQMTAKQAHKVLKDNGVRFNDLGTFRRANRMHETAQAA
;
A
#
# COMPACT_ATOMS: atom_id res chain seq x y z
N HIS A 1 -4.65 0.65 -9.95
CA HIS A 1 -4.88 -0.01 -8.65
C HIS A 1 -6.24 -0.65 -8.61
N GLU A 2 -7.33 0.12 -8.76
CA GLU A 2 -8.68 -0.47 -8.72
C GLU A 2 -8.89 -1.64 -9.70
N LEU A 3 -8.43 -1.51 -10.95
CA LEU A 3 -8.46 -2.63 -11.90
C LEU A 3 -7.69 -3.86 -11.42
N GLU A 4 -6.55 -3.68 -10.75
CA GLU A 4 -5.78 -4.77 -10.17
C GLU A 4 -6.55 -5.46 -9.05
N HIS A 5 -7.19 -4.64 -8.21
CA HIS A 5 -7.98 -5.10 -7.08
C HIS A 5 -9.18 -5.93 -7.55
N ASP A 6 -9.88 -5.46 -8.59
CA ASP A 6 -10.98 -6.20 -9.22
C ASP A 6 -10.48 -7.51 -9.88
N LEU A 7 -9.30 -7.49 -10.52
CA LEU A 7 -8.67 -8.70 -11.09
C LEU A 7 -8.22 -9.69 -10.00
N ILE A 8 -7.68 -9.21 -8.89
CA ILE A 8 -7.30 -10.04 -7.74
C ILE A 8 -8.52 -10.85 -7.26
N HIS A 9 -9.71 -10.23 -7.25
CA HIS A 9 -11.00 -10.86 -6.94
C HIS A 9 -11.63 -11.68 -8.08
N LEU A 10 -10.93 -11.87 -9.21
CA LEU A 10 -11.45 -12.57 -10.39
C LEU A 10 -12.76 -11.97 -10.93
N MET A 11 -12.99 -10.66 -10.77
CA MET A 11 -14.18 -9.99 -11.31
C MET A 11 -14.14 -9.90 -12.84
N TYR A 12 -12.94 -9.85 -13.43
CA TYR A 12 -12.74 -9.83 -14.87
C TYR A 12 -12.09 -11.13 -15.38
N PHE A 13 -12.58 -11.60 -16.53
CA PHE A 13 -12.05 -12.76 -17.25
C PHE A 13 -11.95 -14.05 -16.43
N LYS A 14 -12.84 -14.26 -15.44
CA LYS A 14 -12.83 -15.44 -14.54
C LYS A 14 -12.70 -16.79 -15.25
N LYS A 15 -13.35 -16.93 -16.42
CA LYS A 15 -13.32 -18.15 -17.25
C LYS A 15 -12.20 -18.17 -18.30
N ASN A 16 -11.52 -17.03 -18.56
CA ASN A 16 -10.45 -16.92 -19.54
C ASN A 16 -9.12 -16.59 -18.82
N LYS A 17 -8.40 -17.64 -18.40
CA LYS A 17 -7.14 -17.51 -17.66
C LYS A 17 -6.06 -16.75 -18.44
N PHE A 18 -6.05 -16.86 -19.77
CA PHE A 18 -5.08 -16.15 -20.60
C PHE A 18 -5.28 -14.63 -20.49
N MET A 19 -6.49 -14.15 -20.79
CA MET A 19 -6.81 -12.72 -20.69
C MET A 19 -6.65 -12.19 -19.27
N HIS A 20 -7.01 -13.00 -18.28
CA HIS A 20 -6.83 -12.65 -16.89
C HIS A 20 -5.37 -12.38 -16.52
N ASN A 21 -4.47 -13.31 -16.86
CA ASN A 21 -3.04 -13.15 -16.56
C ASN A 21 -2.38 -12.09 -17.44
N LEU A 22 -2.84 -11.91 -18.69
CA LEU A 22 -2.38 -10.83 -19.56
C LEU A 22 -2.68 -9.46 -18.94
N MET A 23 -3.89 -9.26 -18.42
CA MET A 23 -4.29 -8.04 -17.73
C MET A 23 -3.50 -7.81 -16.43
N MET A 24 -3.31 -8.87 -15.62
CA MET A 24 -2.47 -8.82 -14.42
C MET A 24 -1.02 -8.43 -14.75
N MET A 25 -0.46 -8.98 -15.83
CA MET A 25 0.89 -8.63 -16.31
C MET A 25 0.97 -7.18 -16.78
N GLY A 26 -0.01 -6.72 -17.56
CA GLY A 26 -0.06 -5.33 -18.01
C GLY A 26 -0.07 -4.35 -16.83
N ILE A 27 -0.83 -4.65 -15.78
CA ILE A 27 -0.81 -3.87 -14.54
C ILE A 27 0.54 -3.93 -13.84
N TYR A 28 1.17 -5.10 -13.77
CA TYR A 28 2.48 -5.24 -13.14
C TYR A 28 3.53 -4.37 -13.83
N LEU A 29 3.54 -4.35 -15.16
CA LEU A 29 4.44 -3.53 -15.98
C LEU A 29 4.17 -2.02 -15.82
N LEU A 30 2.89 -1.61 -15.74
CA LEU A 30 2.51 -0.21 -15.62
C LEU A 30 2.57 0.34 -14.18
N ARG A 31 2.64 -0.55 -13.19
CA ARG A 31 2.82 -0.23 -11.77
C ARG A 31 4.04 -0.95 -11.23
N PRO A 32 5.24 -0.63 -11.74
CA PRO A 32 6.41 -1.46 -11.54
C PRO A 32 6.98 -1.32 -10.12
N ASN A 33 6.49 -0.37 -9.32
CA ASN A 33 6.97 -0.06 -7.98
C ASN A 33 6.23 -0.77 -6.83
N VAL A 34 5.19 -1.55 -7.12
CA VAL A 34 4.44 -2.29 -6.10
C VAL A 34 4.80 -3.78 -6.13
N ILE A 35 4.31 -4.50 -5.12
CA ILE A 35 4.49 -5.95 -5.06
C ILE A 35 3.81 -6.64 -6.23
N ASN A 36 4.34 -7.80 -6.61
CA ASN A 36 3.83 -8.70 -7.62
C ASN A 36 2.33 -8.97 -7.39
N PRO A 37 1.46 -8.71 -8.37
CA PRO A 37 0.01 -8.72 -8.14
C PRO A 37 -0.55 -10.13 -7.91
N TRP A 38 0.14 -11.19 -8.35
CA TRP A 38 -0.22 -12.57 -8.03
C TRP A 38 0.06 -12.90 -6.56
N ILE A 39 1.19 -12.43 -6.02
CA ILE A 39 1.47 -12.54 -4.58
C ILE A 39 0.49 -11.69 -3.79
N ARG A 40 0.25 -10.45 -4.23
CA ARG A 40 -0.71 -9.54 -3.59
C ARG A 40 -2.10 -10.15 -3.49
N ARG A 41 -2.55 -10.93 -4.48
CA ARG A 41 -3.84 -11.63 -4.40
C ARG A 41 -3.98 -12.48 -3.15
N HIS A 42 -2.96 -13.24 -2.80
CA HIS A 42 -2.98 -14.10 -1.61
C HIS A 42 -3.04 -13.27 -0.33
N LEU A 43 -2.25 -12.20 -0.28
CA LEU A 43 -2.27 -11.25 0.84
C LEU A 43 -3.63 -10.57 0.98
N HIS A 44 -4.23 -10.19 -0.15
CA HIS A 44 -5.51 -9.49 -0.18
C HIS A 44 -6.68 -10.36 0.27
N PHE A 45 -6.73 -11.62 -0.16
CA PHE A 45 -7.74 -12.53 0.38
C PHE A 45 -7.56 -12.82 1.88
N HIS A 46 -6.33 -12.79 2.37
CA HIS A 46 -6.06 -12.90 3.81
C HIS A 46 -6.52 -11.66 4.57
N HIS A 47 -6.25 -10.47 4.02
CA HIS A 47 -6.71 -9.18 4.54
C HIS A 47 -8.23 -9.14 4.72
N HIS A 48 -9.03 -9.56 3.72
CA HIS A 48 -10.49 -9.61 3.85
C HIS A 48 -10.97 -10.48 5.02
N LYS A 49 -10.28 -11.59 5.28
CA LYS A 49 -10.64 -12.55 6.34
C LYS A 49 -10.17 -12.12 7.72
N ASN A 50 -8.98 -11.50 7.79
CA ASN A 50 -8.26 -11.22 9.04
C ASN A 50 -7.90 -9.75 9.18
N SER A 51 -8.73 -8.86 8.61
CA SER A 51 -8.48 -7.42 8.55
C SER A 51 -8.26 -6.83 9.94
N GLY A 52 -7.22 -5.99 10.06
CA GLY A 52 -6.85 -5.36 11.32
C GLY A 52 -6.13 -6.30 12.31
N SER A 53 -5.88 -7.56 11.97
CA SER A 53 -5.06 -8.45 12.80
C SER A 53 -3.56 -8.26 12.58
N GLU A 54 -2.73 -8.82 13.46
CA GLU A 54 -1.27 -8.87 13.28
C GLU A 54 -0.84 -9.67 12.04
N THR A 55 -1.70 -10.55 11.54
CA THR A 55 -1.43 -11.36 10.34
C THR A 55 -1.84 -10.67 9.05
N ASP A 56 -2.47 -9.50 9.11
CA ASP A 56 -2.88 -8.70 7.95
C ASP A 56 -1.68 -8.02 7.28
N LEU A 57 -0.88 -8.81 6.57
CA LEU A 57 0.37 -8.36 5.97
C LEU A 57 0.18 -7.33 4.84
N GLU A 58 -0.97 -7.29 4.18
CA GLU A 58 -1.21 -6.29 3.13
C GLU A 58 -1.25 -4.89 3.74
N GLU A 59 -2.10 -4.67 4.75
CA GLU A 59 -2.25 -3.36 5.37
C GLU A 59 -1.06 -3.02 6.29
N ARG A 60 -0.51 -4.00 7.02
CA ARG A 60 0.74 -3.81 7.79
C ARG A 60 1.91 -3.43 6.87
N GLY A 61 1.97 -4.05 5.68
CA GLY A 61 2.94 -3.76 4.63
C GLY A 61 2.94 -2.27 4.25
N ILE A 62 1.77 -1.64 4.22
CA ILE A 62 1.62 -0.21 3.91
C ILE A 62 1.49 0.69 5.15
N THR A 63 1.95 0.22 6.32
CA THR A 63 2.09 0.95 7.60
C THR A 63 0.82 1.09 8.46
N ASN A 64 -0.24 0.33 8.19
CA ASN A 64 -1.38 0.27 9.12
C ASN A 64 -0.90 -0.15 10.53
N GLY A 65 -1.38 0.52 11.57
CA GLY A 65 -0.97 0.26 12.96
C GLY A 65 0.35 0.91 13.39
N GLU A 66 1.07 1.61 12.51
CA GLU A 66 2.29 2.34 12.88
C GLU A 66 1.94 3.76 13.39
N LYS A 67 2.64 4.27 14.42
CA LYS A 67 2.46 5.67 14.85
C LYS A 67 2.99 6.64 13.80
N TRP A 68 2.30 7.77 13.60
CA TRP A 68 2.77 8.82 12.69
C TRP A 68 4.06 9.48 13.21
N GLY A 69 4.99 9.70 12.28
CA GLY A 69 6.30 10.28 12.50
C GLY A 69 7.13 10.17 11.23
N ILE A 70 8.37 10.67 11.25
CA ILE A 70 9.26 10.69 10.07
C ILE A 70 9.45 9.27 9.51
N LYS A 71 9.63 8.27 10.37
CA LYS A 71 9.75 6.87 9.96
C LYS A 71 8.54 6.40 9.15
N ARG A 72 7.31 6.59 9.66
CA ARG A 72 6.08 6.19 8.94
C ARG A 72 5.93 6.97 7.63
N LEU A 73 6.24 8.26 7.62
CA LEU A 73 6.16 9.09 6.41
C LEU A 73 7.04 8.55 5.28
N LEU A 74 8.30 8.21 5.59
CA LEU A 74 9.22 7.59 4.63
C LEU A 74 8.70 6.24 4.12
N MET A 75 8.18 5.39 5.02
CA MET A 75 7.64 4.08 4.65
C MET A 75 6.35 4.15 3.81
N VAL A 76 5.49 5.15 4.04
CA VAL A 76 4.29 5.38 3.22
C VAL A 76 4.68 5.86 1.81
N GLY A 77 5.69 6.73 1.72
CA GLY A 77 6.21 7.25 0.45
C GLY A 77 6.94 6.22 -0.40
N ASP A 78 7.60 5.24 0.24
CA ASP A 78 8.45 4.29 -0.44
C ASP A 78 8.36 2.89 0.20
N GLY A 79 7.83 1.95 -0.58
CA GLY A 79 7.63 0.58 -0.14
C GLY A 79 8.92 -0.20 0.15
N MET A 80 10.05 0.16 -0.46
CA MET A 80 11.34 -0.43 -0.13
C MET A 80 11.96 0.19 1.11
N LEU A 81 11.78 1.49 1.36
CA LEU A 81 12.12 2.07 2.66
C LEU A 81 11.31 1.39 3.78
N ALA A 82 10.06 1.01 3.53
CA ALA A 82 9.26 0.21 4.46
C ALA A 82 9.85 -1.17 4.76
N VAL A 83 10.60 -1.75 3.80
CA VAL A 83 11.38 -2.97 4.00
C VAL A 83 12.64 -2.72 4.81
N TYR A 84 13.44 -1.72 4.42
CA TYR A 84 14.71 -1.44 5.09
C TYR A 84 14.51 -1.00 6.55
N LEU A 85 13.57 -0.09 6.79
CA LEU A 85 13.29 0.47 8.12
C LEU A 85 12.60 -0.51 9.08
N ARG A 86 12.15 -1.67 8.57
CA ARG A 86 11.53 -2.75 9.34
C ARG A 86 12.19 -4.11 9.15
N ALA A 87 13.41 -4.16 8.60
CA ALA A 87 14.10 -5.41 8.30
C ALA A 87 14.17 -6.35 9.52
N TRP A 88 14.53 -5.81 10.69
CA TRP A 88 14.57 -6.58 11.94
C TRP A 88 13.19 -7.09 12.39
N GLN A 89 12.14 -6.28 12.22
CA GLN A 89 10.77 -6.69 12.53
C GLN A 89 10.37 -7.85 11.61
N TYR A 90 10.60 -7.74 10.30
CA TYR A 90 10.29 -8.82 9.35
C TYR A 90 11.04 -10.13 9.62
N LEU A 91 12.26 -10.06 10.15
CA LEU A 91 13.01 -11.26 10.53
C LEU A 91 12.48 -11.94 11.80
N THR A 92 11.98 -11.16 12.76
CA THR A 92 11.63 -11.65 14.10
C THR A 92 10.13 -11.88 14.32
N GLU A 93 9.27 -11.09 13.70
CA GLU A 93 7.81 -11.08 13.88
C GLU A 93 7.15 -12.42 13.52
N PRO A 94 7.48 -13.10 12.40
CA PRO A 94 6.93 -14.43 12.11
C PRO A 94 7.24 -15.45 13.22
N GLY A 95 8.44 -15.38 13.81
CA GLY A 95 8.80 -16.26 14.93
C GLY A 95 7.99 -15.95 16.20
N LYS A 96 7.76 -14.67 16.49
CA LYS A 96 6.92 -14.24 17.62
C LYS A 96 5.46 -14.68 17.45
N LEU A 97 4.90 -14.53 16.25
CA LEU A 97 3.54 -14.96 15.92
C LEU A 97 3.39 -16.49 16.04
N TYR A 98 4.40 -17.25 15.57
CA TYR A 98 4.43 -18.69 15.72
C TYR A 98 4.48 -19.13 17.18
N ASN A 99 5.36 -18.50 17.99
CA ASN A 99 5.47 -18.81 19.42
C ASN A 99 4.19 -18.50 20.20
N ARG A 100 3.38 -17.54 19.74
CA ARG A 100 2.05 -17.22 20.28
C ARG A 100 0.93 -18.13 19.76
N GLY A 101 1.23 -19.07 18.86
CA GLY A 101 0.24 -19.96 18.26
C GLY A 101 -0.70 -19.27 17.26
N LEU A 102 -0.38 -18.07 16.79
CA LEU A 102 -1.22 -17.31 15.86
C LEU A 102 -1.06 -17.74 14.40
N ILE A 103 0.11 -18.32 14.07
CA ILE A 103 0.41 -18.81 12.73
C ILE A 103 1.11 -20.16 12.81
N THR A 104 1.04 -20.94 11.73
CA THR A 104 1.69 -22.25 11.64
C THR A 104 3.16 -22.13 11.21
N LYS A 105 3.93 -23.21 11.36
CA LYS A 105 5.31 -23.29 10.83
C LYS A 105 5.35 -23.12 9.31
N GLN A 106 4.29 -23.52 8.60
CA GLN A 106 4.18 -23.32 7.16
C GLN A 106 3.96 -21.84 6.83
N ASP A 107 3.14 -21.14 7.61
CA ASP A 107 2.93 -19.70 7.44
C ASP A 107 4.21 -18.92 7.65
N VAL A 108 5.04 -19.27 8.64
CA VAL A 108 6.37 -18.66 8.83
C VAL A 108 7.22 -18.76 7.56
N LYS A 109 7.25 -19.93 6.91
CA LYS A 109 7.96 -20.12 5.65
C LYS A 109 7.37 -19.27 4.53
N ASN A 110 6.04 -19.25 4.42
CA ASN A 110 5.31 -18.49 3.41
C ASN A 110 5.57 -16.98 3.56
N VAL A 111 5.48 -16.43 4.77
CA VAL A 111 5.73 -15.01 5.06
C VAL A 111 7.16 -14.62 4.69
N ARG A 112 8.15 -15.45 5.02
CA ARG A 112 9.55 -15.22 4.63
C ARG A 112 9.74 -15.23 3.11
N LEU A 113 9.13 -16.21 2.43
CA LEU A 113 9.19 -16.29 0.97
C LEU A 113 8.51 -15.08 0.32
N ILE A 114 7.31 -14.72 0.78
CA ILE A 114 6.59 -13.52 0.34
C ILE A 114 7.49 -12.29 0.55
N GLY A 115 8.09 -12.10 1.72
CA GLY A 115 8.99 -10.97 1.98
C GLY A 115 10.16 -10.90 1.00
N LEU A 116 10.74 -12.05 0.64
CA LEU A 116 11.86 -12.14 -0.30
C LEU A 116 11.45 -11.84 -1.76
N VAL A 117 10.30 -12.35 -2.19
CA VAL A 117 9.94 -12.35 -3.63
C VAL A 117 8.85 -11.34 -3.99
N SER A 118 8.23 -10.66 -3.03
CA SER A 118 7.08 -9.78 -3.27
C SER A 118 7.39 -8.67 -4.28
N TYR A 119 8.55 -8.04 -4.20
CA TYR A 119 8.95 -6.99 -5.15
C TYR A 119 9.73 -7.53 -6.36
N SER A 120 9.94 -8.84 -6.47
CA SER A 120 10.81 -9.40 -7.51
C SER A 120 10.08 -9.65 -8.84
N PRO A 121 10.74 -9.43 -9.99
CA PRO A 121 11.99 -8.69 -10.16
C PRO A 121 11.77 -7.17 -10.32
N LEU A 122 10.58 -6.77 -10.78
CA LEU A 122 10.32 -5.44 -11.32
C LEU A 122 10.31 -4.35 -10.24
N GLY A 123 9.74 -4.65 -9.08
CA GLY A 123 9.78 -3.76 -7.91
C GLY A 123 11.20 -3.47 -7.46
N ILE A 124 12.04 -4.49 -7.35
CA ILE A 124 13.45 -4.34 -6.98
C ILE A 124 14.18 -3.46 -7.99
N ALA A 125 14.07 -3.75 -9.29
CA ALA A 125 14.72 -2.96 -10.33
C ALA A 125 14.24 -1.50 -10.33
N THR A 126 12.93 -1.27 -10.19
CA THR A 126 12.33 0.05 -10.17
C THR A 126 12.80 0.88 -8.98
N HIS A 127 12.81 0.30 -7.78
CA HIS A 127 13.29 0.98 -6.58
C HIS A 127 14.78 1.23 -6.62
N ALA A 128 15.58 0.31 -7.19
CA ALA A 128 17.02 0.56 -7.39
C ALA A 128 17.28 1.76 -8.31
N ILE A 129 16.55 1.86 -9.44
CA ILE A 129 16.63 3.00 -10.35
C ILE A 129 16.16 4.29 -9.65
N TRP A 130 15.05 4.22 -8.92
CA TRP A 130 14.50 5.35 -8.17
C TRP A 130 15.47 5.87 -7.10
N HIS A 131 16.01 4.99 -6.26
CA HIS A 131 16.95 5.36 -5.21
C HIS A 131 18.26 5.88 -5.80
N PHE A 132 18.77 5.26 -6.87
CA PHE A 132 19.92 5.79 -7.59
C PHE A 132 19.66 7.22 -8.09
N PHE A 133 18.53 7.45 -8.75
CA PHE A 133 18.16 8.78 -9.28
C PHE A 133 18.07 9.83 -8.16
N VAL A 134 17.36 9.50 -7.06
CA VAL A 134 17.21 10.40 -5.91
C VAL A 134 18.55 10.68 -5.25
N LEU A 135 19.36 9.66 -4.98
CA LEU A 135 20.67 9.82 -4.34
C LEU A 135 21.64 10.61 -5.23
N PHE A 136 21.64 10.36 -6.54
CA PHE A 136 22.45 11.10 -7.50
C PHE A 136 22.11 12.59 -7.47
N HIS A 137 20.82 12.96 -7.57
CA HIS A 137 20.41 14.36 -7.55
C HIS A 137 20.58 15.01 -6.17
N LEU A 138 20.35 14.28 -5.08
CA LEU A 138 20.56 14.78 -3.72
C LEU A 138 22.05 15.08 -3.46
N ALA A 139 22.96 14.21 -3.92
CA ALA A 139 24.40 14.42 -3.79
C ALA A 139 24.86 15.66 -4.57
N ASN A 140 24.43 15.81 -5.82
CA ASN A 140 24.77 16.98 -6.64
C ASN A 140 24.18 18.28 -6.06
N ALA A 141 22.93 18.27 -5.57
CA ALA A 141 22.35 19.41 -4.90
C ALA A 141 23.12 19.79 -3.62
N SER A 142 23.55 18.80 -2.84
CA SER A 142 24.34 19.02 -1.63
C SER A 142 25.73 19.60 -1.92
N ALA A 143 26.40 19.12 -2.96
CA ALA A 143 27.68 19.67 -3.41
C ALA A 143 27.52 21.11 -3.90
N TRP A 144 26.49 21.38 -4.70
CA TRP A 144 26.19 22.73 -5.19
C TRP A 144 25.97 23.73 -4.05
N LEU A 145 25.29 23.32 -2.97
CA LEU A 145 25.05 24.16 -1.79
C LEU A 145 26.34 24.60 -1.07
N VAL A 146 27.43 23.87 -1.21
CA VAL A 146 28.73 24.21 -0.62
C VAL A 146 29.73 24.73 -1.68
N GLY A 147 29.25 25.09 -2.87
CA GLY A 147 30.09 25.60 -3.96
C GLY A 147 31.01 24.54 -4.58
N ALA A 148 30.69 23.26 -4.41
CA ALA A 148 31.44 22.13 -4.96
C ALA A 148 30.69 21.47 -6.13
N GLU A 149 31.43 20.69 -6.91
CA GLU A 149 30.90 19.83 -7.95
C GLU A 149 31.40 18.40 -7.74
N ILE A 150 30.57 17.40 -8.08
CA ILE A 150 30.95 15.99 -7.99
C ILE A 150 31.38 15.51 -9.38
N PRO A 151 32.65 15.16 -9.60
CA PRO A 151 33.14 14.66 -10.88
C PRO A 151 32.75 13.17 -11.04
N TRP A 152 31.48 12.91 -11.33
CA TRP A 152 30.98 11.56 -11.56
C TRP A 152 31.67 10.90 -12.76
N PRO A 153 32.04 9.60 -12.68
CA PRO A 153 32.57 8.88 -13.82
C PRO A 153 31.59 8.90 -15.01
N ASN A 154 32.11 8.98 -16.24
CA ASN A 154 31.29 9.00 -17.47
C ASN A 154 30.30 7.82 -17.56
N MET A 155 30.68 6.66 -17.01
CA MET A 155 29.81 5.49 -16.95
C MET A 155 28.52 5.75 -16.14
N VAL A 156 28.59 6.54 -15.07
CA VAL A 156 27.45 6.88 -14.20
C VAL A 156 26.55 7.89 -14.90
N THR A 157 27.14 8.97 -15.42
CA THR A 157 26.38 10.04 -16.10
C THR A 157 25.72 9.54 -17.39
N ALA A 158 26.34 8.60 -18.11
CA ALA A 158 25.75 7.96 -19.28
C ALA A 158 24.41 7.25 -18.98
N GLN A 159 24.23 6.69 -17.78
CA GLN A 159 22.97 6.00 -17.42
C GLN A 159 21.79 6.97 -17.32
N LEU A 160 22.02 8.26 -17.06
CA LEU A 160 20.95 9.25 -16.91
C LEU A 160 20.16 9.46 -18.20
N SER A 161 20.76 9.16 -19.36
CA SER A 161 20.10 9.26 -20.68
C SER A 161 18.81 8.45 -20.77
N TRP A 162 18.77 7.27 -20.15
CA TRP A 162 17.58 6.40 -20.14
C TRP A 162 16.86 6.40 -18.78
N ILE A 163 17.58 6.61 -17.68
CA ILE A 163 16.98 6.68 -16.33
C ILE A 163 16.06 7.88 -16.21
N THR A 164 16.48 9.07 -16.66
CA THR A 164 15.71 10.31 -16.51
C THR A 164 14.32 10.22 -17.17
N PRO A 165 14.18 9.86 -18.47
CA PRO A 165 12.87 9.73 -19.07
C PRO A 165 12.03 8.62 -18.42
N LEU A 166 12.64 7.48 -18.05
CA LEU A 166 11.92 6.40 -17.36
C LEU A 166 11.37 6.86 -16.01
N VAL A 167 12.17 7.62 -15.23
CA VAL A 167 11.75 8.14 -13.94
C VAL A 167 10.63 9.16 -14.10
N VAL A 168 10.78 10.12 -15.00
CA VAL A 168 9.79 11.19 -15.21
C VAL A 168 8.46 10.65 -15.74
N VAL A 169 8.50 9.71 -16.69
CA VAL A 169 7.29 9.21 -17.37
C VAL A 169 6.60 8.12 -16.58
N LEU A 170 7.35 7.21 -15.94
CA LEU A 170 6.78 6.00 -15.34
C LEU A 170 6.98 5.94 -13.82
N ILE A 171 8.21 6.08 -13.32
CA ILE A 171 8.51 5.74 -11.92
C ILE A 171 8.01 6.80 -10.95
N ALA A 172 8.34 8.08 -11.14
CA ALA A 172 7.96 9.16 -10.24
C ALA A 172 6.42 9.36 -10.16
N PRO A 173 5.65 9.31 -11.28
CA PRO A 173 4.19 9.32 -11.20
C PRO A 173 3.65 8.12 -10.41
N ASN A 174 4.25 6.94 -10.56
CA ASN A 174 3.88 5.76 -9.78
C ASN A 174 4.28 5.86 -8.30
N MET A 175 5.41 6.51 -7.96
CA MET A 175 5.79 6.84 -6.58
C MET A 175 4.74 7.72 -5.93
N LEU A 176 4.40 8.84 -6.57
CA LEU A 176 3.38 9.78 -6.07
C LEU A 176 2.03 9.07 -5.88
N ARG A 177 1.61 8.30 -6.90
CA ARG A 177 0.36 7.54 -6.85
C ARG A 177 0.34 6.53 -5.70
N THR A 178 1.44 5.82 -5.49
CA THR A 178 1.57 4.84 -4.40
C THR A 178 1.56 5.53 -3.05
N PHE A 179 2.25 6.66 -2.89
CA PHE A 179 2.18 7.48 -1.67
C PHE A 179 0.74 7.88 -1.36
N CYS A 180 0.00 8.46 -2.33
CA CYS A 180 -1.38 8.88 -2.11
C CYS A 180 -2.29 7.70 -1.71
N LEU A 181 -2.16 6.57 -2.40
CA LEU A 181 -2.93 5.38 -2.10
C LEU A 181 -2.59 4.80 -0.71
N HIS A 182 -1.31 4.62 -0.39
CA HIS A 182 -0.88 4.08 0.90
C HIS A 182 -1.25 5.02 2.04
N PHE A 183 -1.13 6.33 1.83
CA PHE A 183 -1.57 7.33 2.79
C PHE A 183 -3.07 7.17 3.09
N ILE A 184 -3.93 7.05 2.06
CA ILE A 184 -5.36 6.88 2.29
C ILE A 184 -5.67 5.51 2.92
N SER A 185 -5.20 4.41 2.32
CA SER A 185 -5.52 3.04 2.76
C SER A 185 -5.03 2.77 4.19
N SER A 186 -3.78 3.12 4.50
CA SER A 186 -3.21 2.86 5.83
C SER A 186 -3.79 3.74 6.93
N ASN A 187 -4.56 4.78 6.62
CA ASN A 187 -5.26 5.61 7.60
C ASN A 187 -6.76 5.27 7.72
N MET A 188 -7.33 4.56 6.75
CA MET A 188 -8.74 4.19 6.75
C MET A 188 -9.01 2.80 7.34
N HIS A 189 -8.05 1.88 7.28
CA HIS A 189 -8.17 0.58 7.95
C HIS A 189 -7.92 0.71 9.44
N TYR A 190 -8.67 -0.04 10.24
CA TYR A 190 -8.41 -0.16 11.67
C TYR A 190 -7.40 -1.28 11.94
N TYR A 191 -6.80 -1.27 13.13
CA TYR A 191 -5.80 -2.24 13.51
C TYR A 191 -5.83 -2.60 15.00
N GLY A 192 -6.00 -3.89 15.24
CA GLY A 192 -5.59 -4.68 16.39
C GLY A 192 -6.46 -4.57 17.64
N ASP A 193 -7.40 -3.62 17.71
CA ASP A 193 -8.48 -3.61 18.69
C ASP A 193 -9.87 -3.74 18.04
N ASN A 194 -9.95 -3.85 16.72
CA ASN A 194 -11.20 -4.16 16.02
C ASN A 194 -11.64 -5.61 16.27
N GLU A 195 -12.96 -5.83 16.35
CA GLU A 195 -13.51 -7.17 16.54
C GLU A 195 -13.30 -8.04 15.29
N GLN A 196 -12.70 -9.23 15.47
CA GLN A 196 -12.37 -10.10 14.35
C GLN A 196 -13.64 -10.60 13.63
N GLY A 197 -13.65 -10.48 12.30
CA GLY A 197 -14.79 -10.87 11.46
C GLY A 197 -15.91 -9.83 11.38
N LYS A 198 -15.87 -8.78 12.21
CA LYS A 198 -16.85 -7.70 12.15
C LYS A 198 -16.47 -6.66 11.10
N ILE A 199 -17.08 -6.79 9.92
CA ILE A 199 -16.78 -5.99 8.73
C ILE A 199 -16.92 -4.48 9.00
N THR A 200 -17.90 -4.07 9.81
CA THR A 200 -18.15 -2.65 10.17
C THR A 200 -17.01 -2.00 10.95
N GLU A 201 -16.09 -2.79 11.52
CA GLU A 201 -14.92 -2.31 12.25
C GLU A 201 -13.60 -2.51 11.48
N GLN A 202 -13.63 -3.00 10.24
CA GLN A 202 -12.40 -3.21 9.46
C GLN A 202 -11.83 -1.91 8.90
N CYS A 203 -12.70 -1.00 8.45
CA CYS A 203 -12.29 0.30 7.92
C CYS A 203 -13.37 1.37 8.10
N GLN A 204 -12.96 2.62 7.93
CA GLN A 204 -13.84 3.79 7.81
C GLN A 204 -13.97 4.26 6.37
N VAL A 205 -14.99 5.08 6.10
CA VAL A 205 -15.02 5.93 4.90
C VAL A 205 -14.20 7.19 5.17
N LEU A 206 -13.14 7.40 4.38
CA LEU A 206 -12.25 8.55 4.49
C LEU A 206 -12.40 9.43 3.25
N ASN A 207 -13.29 10.42 3.31
CA ASN A 207 -13.69 11.28 2.18
C ASN A 207 -13.71 12.78 2.51
N VAL A 208 -13.01 13.21 3.57
CA VAL A 208 -12.89 14.63 3.93
C VAL A 208 -12.29 15.43 2.78
N TRP A 209 -12.86 16.62 2.53
CA TRP A 209 -12.62 17.40 1.31
C TRP A 209 -11.13 17.75 1.06
N TRP A 210 -10.35 18.00 2.11
CA TRP A 210 -8.93 18.38 1.98
C TRP A 210 -8.03 17.20 1.58
N LEU A 211 -8.53 15.96 1.63
CA LEU A 211 -7.84 14.79 1.06
C LEU A 211 -8.04 14.66 -0.46
N TRP A 212 -8.81 15.55 -1.10
CA TRP A 212 -9.06 15.51 -2.54
C TRP A 212 -7.78 15.36 -3.39
N PRO A 213 -6.65 16.05 -3.10
CA PRO A 213 -5.42 15.84 -3.86
C PRO A 213 -4.94 14.39 -3.83
N MET A 214 -4.97 13.73 -2.67
CA MET A 214 -4.60 12.30 -2.55
C MET A 214 -5.63 11.42 -3.28
N GLN A 215 -6.91 11.74 -3.14
CA GLN A 215 -8.01 11.02 -3.79
C GLN A 215 -7.94 11.10 -5.31
N ALA A 216 -7.46 12.21 -5.88
CA ALA A 216 -7.28 12.36 -7.32
C ALA A 216 -6.28 11.32 -7.88
N PHE A 217 -5.22 11.02 -7.14
CA PHE A 217 -4.23 10.00 -7.55
C PHE A 217 -4.67 8.56 -7.23
N CYS A 218 -5.60 8.35 -6.30
CA CYS A 218 -6.15 7.02 -5.99
C CYS A 218 -7.60 6.79 -6.44
N PHE A 219 -8.19 7.67 -7.25
CA PHE A 219 -9.56 7.59 -7.77
C PHE A 219 -10.63 7.43 -6.69
N ASN A 220 -10.62 8.34 -5.69
CA ASN A 220 -11.59 8.33 -4.58
C ASN A 220 -11.58 7.04 -3.74
N PHE A 221 -10.45 6.32 -3.70
CA PHE A 221 -10.28 5.09 -2.94
C PHE A 221 -10.83 5.20 -1.51
N GLY A 222 -10.49 6.27 -0.78
CA GLY A 222 -10.92 6.42 0.62
C GLY A 222 -12.44 6.56 0.78
N SER A 223 -13.12 7.01 -0.28
CA SER A 223 -14.57 7.13 -0.31
C SER A 223 -15.27 5.80 -0.62
N THR A 224 -14.67 4.93 -1.44
CA THR A 224 -15.38 3.76 -2.00
C THR A 224 -14.80 2.42 -1.56
N HIS A 225 -13.60 2.40 -0.98
CA HIS A 225 -12.95 1.16 -0.58
C HIS A 225 -13.72 0.45 0.54
N ALA A 226 -14.32 1.17 1.50
CA ALA A 226 -15.14 0.53 2.52
C ALA A 226 -16.28 -0.33 1.94
N ILE A 227 -16.88 0.09 0.82
CA ILE A 227 -17.94 -0.66 0.12
C ILE A 227 -17.42 -2.04 -0.32
N HIS A 228 -16.15 -2.13 -0.71
CA HIS A 228 -15.50 -3.36 -1.14
C HIS A 228 -15.51 -4.46 -0.08
N HIS A 229 -15.35 -4.09 1.19
CA HIS A 229 -15.36 -5.05 2.30
C HIS A 229 -16.73 -5.71 2.49
N PHE A 230 -17.80 -5.04 2.07
CA PHE A 230 -19.17 -5.58 2.14
C PHE A 230 -19.60 -6.25 0.83
N VAL A 231 -19.24 -5.67 -0.32
CA VAL A 231 -19.71 -6.12 -1.64
C VAL A 231 -18.52 -6.37 -2.56
N VAL A 232 -17.77 -7.42 -2.24
CA VAL A 232 -16.56 -7.85 -2.94
C VAL A 232 -16.81 -8.18 -4.43
N ARG A 233 -18.05 -8.41 -4.86
CA ARG A 233 -18.36 -8.72 -6.27
C ARG A 233 -18.41 -7.48 -7.17
N ASP A 234 -18.52 -6.29 -6.58
CA ASP A 234 -18.77 -5.07 -7.35
C ASP A 234 -17.44 -4.44 -7.79
N PRO A 235 -17.20 -4.30 -9.11
CA PRO A 235 -16.00 -3.65 -9.59
C PRO A 235 -16.03 -2.17 -9.23
N PHE A 236 -14.86 -1.53 -9.25
CA PHE A 236 -14.71 -0.21 -8.66
C PHE A 236 -15.63 0.86 -9.27
N TYR A 237 -15.91 0.79 -10.57
CA TYR A 237 -16.82 1.74 -11.23
C TYR A 237 -18.24 1.62 -10.68
N ILE A 238 -18.71 0.41 -10.37
CA ILE A 238 -20.02 0.20 -9.73
C ILE A 238 -19.98 0.79 -8.32
N ARG A 239 -18.94 0.51 -7.53
CA ARG A 239 -18.74 1.09 -6.19
C ARG A 239 -18.75 2.63 -6.23
N GLN A 240 -18.17 3.23 -7.27
CA GLN A 240 -18.17 4.68 -7.47
C GLN A 240 -19.57 5.22 -7.80
N MET A 241 -20.31 4.57 -8.72
CA MET A 241 -21.65 5.00 -9.11
C MET A 241 -22.68 4.84 -7.98
N THR A 242 -22.52 3.83 -7.12
CA THR A 242 -23.44 3.55 -6.01
C THR A 242 -23.01 4.19 -4.70
N ALA A 243 -21.87 4.89 -4.66
CA ALA A 243 -21.24 5.41 -3.44
C ALA A 243 -22.21 6.20 -2.56
N LYS A 244 -23.03 7.09 -3.14
CA LYS A 244 -23.99 7.91 -2.38
C LYS A 244 -24.99 7.07 -1.58
N GLN A 245 -25.54 6.02 -2.19
CA GLN A 245 -26.49 5.13 -1.53
C GLN A 245 -25.78 4.21 -0.54
N ALA A 246 -24.62 3.67 -0.93
CA ALA A 246 -23.81 2.82 -0.07
C ALA A 246 -23.36 3.57 1.20
N HIS A 247 -22.97 4.85 1.09
CA HIS A 247 -22.58 5.66 2.25
C HIS A 247 -23.68 5.81 3.28
N LYS A 248 -24.93 5.99 2.84
CA LYS A 248 -26.09 6.02 3.74
C LYS A 248 -26.19 4.70 4.51
N VAL A 249 -26.16 3.56 3.80
CA VAL A 249 -26.23 2.23 4.42
C VAL A 249 -25.06 1.97 5.37
N LEU A 250 -23.82 2.31 4.97
CA LEU A 250 -22.64 2.15 5.80
C LEU A 250 -22.77 2.95 7.10
N LYS A 251 -23.21 4.21 7.01
CA LYS A 251 -23.42 5.08 8.17
C LYS A 251 -24.52 4.56 9.09
N ASP A 252 -25.65 4.14 8.52
CA ASP A 252 -26.79 3.58 9.26
C ASP A 252 -26.41 2.28 10.00
N ASN A 253 -25.38 1.55 9.53
CA ASN A 253 -24.86 0.33 10.15
C ASN A 253 -23.58 0.55 10.98
N GLY A 254 -23.25 1.80 11.33
CA GLY A 254 -22.20 2.12 12.30
C GLY A 254 -20.77 2.17 11.74
N VAL A 255 -20.58 2.13 10.42
CA VAL A 255 -19.27 2.40 9.81
C VAL A 255 -18.90 3.86 10.04
N ARG A 256 -17.71 4.11 10.57
CA ARG A 256 -17.23 5.47 10.85
C ARG A 256 -16.91 6.22 9.56
N PHE A 257 -17.11 7.53 9.59
CA PHE A 257 -16.75 8.44 8.51
C PHE A 257 -15.77 9.48 9.05
N ASN A 258 -14.64 9.65 8.38
CA ASN A 258 -13.62 10.64 8.71
C ASN A 258 -13.25 10.64 10.20
N ASP A 259 -13.05 9.45 10.79
CA ASP A 259 -12.37 9.29 12.06
C ASP A 259 -10.88 9.66 11.88
N LEU A 260 -10.61 10.96 11.93
CA LEU A 260 -9.26 11.52 11.86
C LEU A 260 -8.45 11.24 13.14
N GLY A 261 -9.06 10.63 14.16
CA GLY A 261 -8.36 10.17 15.35
C GLY A 261 -7.39 9.03 15.07
N THR A 262 -7.57 8.29 13.96
CA THR A 262 -6.67 7.20 13.55
C THR A 262 -5.23 7.68 13.34
N PHE A 263 -5.03 8.94 12.95
CA PHE A 263 -3.71 9.56 12.82
C PHE A 263 -2.96 9.66 14.16
N ARG A 264 -3.68 9.77 15.28
CA ARG A 264 -3.06 9.85 16.62
C ARG A 264 -2.94 8.47 17.26
N ARG A 265 -3.96 7.63 17.10
CA ARG A 265 -4.05 6.34 17.80
C ARG A 265 -3.51 5.15 17.02
N ALA A 266 -2.67 5.39 16.01
CA ALA A 266 -2.14 4.32 15.16
C ALA A 266 -3.24 3.34 14.69
N ASN A 267 -4.33 3.91 14.17
CA ASN A 267 -5.44 3.16 13.56
C ASN A 267 -6.30 2.31 14.53
N ARG A 268 -6.29 2.59 15.83
CA ARG A 268 -7.14 1.90 16.81
C ARG A 268 -8.61 2.35 16.73
N MET A 269 -9.51 1.37 16.72
CA MET A 269 -10.96 1.53 16.63
C MET A 269 -11.58 1.95 17.96
N HIS A 270 -11.27 1.27 19.05
CA HIS A 270 -11.91 1.46 20.37
C HIS A 270 -11.08 2.32 21.32
N GLU A 271 -9.78 2.51 21.05
CA GLU A 271 -9.01 3.52 21.76
C GLU A 271 -9.59 4.92 21.50
N THR A 272 -9.73 5.75 22.54
CA THR A 272 -10.16 7.15 22.39
C THR A 272 -8.93 8.05 22.34
N ALA A 273 -8.90 9.04 21.43
CA ALA A 273 -7.69 9.85 21.28
C ALA A 273 -7.65 10.78 22.48
N GLN A 274 -6.70 10.59 23.39
CA GLN A 274 -6.48 11.57 24.46
C GLN A 274 -6.21 12.93 23.80
N ALA A 275 -6.91 13.95 24.26
CA ALA A 275 -6.69 15.32 23.81
C ALA A 275 -5.22 15.67 24.10
N ALA A 276 -4.49 16.04 23.04
CA ALA A 276 -3.13 16.55 23.13
C ALA A 276 -3.16 18.03 23.50
#